data_AF-A0A6M3INH8-F1
#
_entry.id   AF-A0A6M3INH8-F1
#
_cell.length_a   1.000
_cell.length_b   1.000
_cell.length_c   1.000
_cell.angle_alpha   90.00
_cell.angle_beta   90.00
_cell.angle_gamma   90.00
#
_symmetry.space_group_name_H-M   'P 1'
#
loop_
_entity.id
_entity.type
_entity.pdbx_description
1 polymer ?
#
loop_
_entity_poly.entity_id
_entity_poly.type
_entity_poly.pdbx_seq_one_letter_code
_entity_poly.pdbx_strand_id
1 'polypeptide(L)'
;MRKKGRRQIKFTRFEAYQDLIIMAFIYPNRQIMGKNGVMVDVNKGEIVYNLKALCKRWAWNRNIVEKFLASLVKLGYVEYVETTRKGEKFVPAFGKIRFKTKGLPWGI
;
A
#
# COMPACT_ATOMS: atom_id res chain seq x y z
N MET A 1 -35.20 -11.88 9.34
CA MET A 1 -33.97 -12.65 9.04
C MET A 1 -32.74 -11.76 9.08
N ARG A 2 -31.91 -11.84 10.13
CA ARG A 2 -30.65 -11.11 10.22
C ARG A 2 -29.60 -11.90 9.42
N LYS A 3 -29.21 -11.43 8.23
CA LYS A 3 -28.11 -12.05 7.47
C LYS A 3 -26.89 -12.09 8.40
N LYS A 4 -26.47 -13.29 8.81
CA LYS A 4 -25.24 -13.51 9.58
C LYS A 4 -24.11 -13.06 8.67
N GLY A 5 -23.65 -11.81 8.86
CA GLY A 5 -22.61 -11.20 8.03
C GLY A 5 -21.41 -12.14 7.98
N ARG A 6 -20.92 -12.46 6.77
CA ARG A 6 -19.71 -13.26 6.60
C ARG A 6 -18.62 -12.65 7.50
N ARG A 7 -18.07 -13.43 8.44
CA ARG A 7 -16.91 -12.97 9.23
C ARG A 7 -15.82 -12.64 8.23
N GLN A 8 -15.38 -11.38 8.22
CA GLN A 8 -14.24 -11.00 7.41
C GLN A 8 -13.00 -11.66 8.03
N ILE A 9 -12.36 -12.56 7.27
CA ILE A 9 -11.14 -13.22 7.72
C ILE A 9 -10.02 -12.18 7.71
N LYS A 10 -9.33 -12.04 8.84
CA LYS A 10 -8.19 -11.13 8.98
C LYS A 10 -7.02 -11.68 8.18
N PHE A 11 -6.38 -10.82 7.41
CA PHE A 11 -5.17 -11.20 6.69
C PHE A 11 -4.04 -11.46 7.70
N THR A 12 -3.16 -12.39 7.36
CA THR A 12 -1.84 -12.55 7.96
C THR A 12 -0.88 -11.50 7.39
N ARG A 13 0.29 -11.33 8.04
CA ARG A 13 1.33 -10.42 7.51
C ARG A 13 1.85 -10.85 6.14
N PHE A 14 1.89 -12.16 5.88
CA PHE A 14 2.32 -12.71 4.61
C PHE A 14 1.29 -12.41 3.50
N GLU A 15 0.00 -12.65 3.76
CA GLU A 15 -1.07 -12.32 2.80
C GLU A 15 -1.15 -10.82 2.51
N ALA A 16 -0.97 -9.97 3.54
CA ALA A 16 -0.92 -8.52 3.36
C ALA A 16 0.30 -8.10 2.50
N TYR A 17 1.46 -8.74 2.68
CA TYR A 17 2.63 -8.51 1.82
C TYR A 17 2.39 -8.94 0.38
N GLN A 18 1.80 -10.13 0.17
CA GLN A 18 1.44 -10.62 -1.16
C GLN A 18 0.43 -9.72 -1.86
N ASP A 19 -0.58 -9.21 -1.14
CA ASP A 19 -1.54 -8.24 -1.68
C ASP A 19 -0.84 -6.96 -2.19
N LEU A 20 0.11 -6.42 -1.42
CA LEU A 20 0.90 -5.26 -1.85
C LEU A 20 1.73 -5.55 -3.12
N ILE A 21 2.35 -6.73 -3.20
CA ILE A 21 3.11 -7.17 -4.39
C ILE A 21 2.17 -7.23 -5.58
N ILE A 22 1.05 -7.94 -5.45
CA ILE A 22 0.07 -8.11 -6.53
C ILE A 22 -0.42 -6.73 -7.00
N MET A 23 -0.70 -5.79 -6.09
CA MET A 23 -1.06 -4.42 -6.44
C MET A 23 0.06 -3.69 -7.22
N ALA A 24 1.33 -3.90 -6.88
CA ALA A 24 2.45 -3.29 -7.59
C ALA A 24 2.63 -3.84 -9.02
N PHE A 25 2.28 -5.11 -9.22
CA PHE A 25 2.46 -5.82 -10.49
C PHE A 25 1.27 -5.74 -11.44
N ILE A 26 0.03 -5.66 -10.94
CA ILE A 26 -1.20 -5.61 -11.78
C ILE A 26 -1.43 -4.22 -12.38
N TYR A 27 -0.92 -3.17 -11.74
CA TYR A 27 -1.19 -1.77 -12.12
C TYR A 27 0.06 -0.98 -12.57
N PRO A 28 0.95 -1.51 -13.44
CA PRO A 28 2.10 -0.75 -13.90
C PRO A 28 1.67 0.38 -14.84
N ASN A 29 2.38 1.51 -14.77
CA ASN A 29 2.30 2.65 -15.70
C ASN A 29 0.90 3.26 -15.82
N ARG A 30 0.25 3.50 -14.67
CA ARG A 30 -1.07 4.14 -14.62
C ARG A 30 -0.98 5.49 -13.93
N GLN A 31 -1.77 6.43 -14.41
CA GLN A 31 -2.07 7.64 -13.66
C GLN A 31 -3.28 7.40 -12.77
N ILE A 32 -3.11 7.63 -11.47
CA ILE A 32 -4.20 7.53 -10.51
C ILE A 32 -4.57 8.95 -10.07
N MET A 33 -5.86 9.28 -10.15
CA MET A 33 -6.35 10.55 -9.67
C MET A 33 -6.38 10.54 -8.13
N GLY A 34 -5.55 11.37 -7.52
CA GLY A 34 -5.55 11.64 -6.08
C GLY A 34 -6.77 12.45 -5.65
N LYS A 35 -6.95 12.58 -4.33
CA LYS A 35 -8.15 13.20 -3.72
C LYS A 35 -8.46 14.63 -4.19
N ASN A 36 -7.45 15.36 -4.69
CA ASN A 36 -7.58 16.76 -5.12
C ASN A 36 -7.57 16.90 -6.66
N GLY A 37 -7.84 15.83 -7.41
CA GLY A 37 -7.78 15.84 -8.88
C GLY A 37 -6.36 15.77 -9.44
N VAL A 38 -5.34 15.65 -8.58
CA VAL A 38 -3.93 15.53 -8.99
C VAL A 38 -3.69 14.14 -9.57
N MET A 39 -3.18 14.08 -10.79
CA MET A 39 -2.75 12.82 -11.40
C MET A 39 -1.39 12.41 -10.81
N VAL A 40 -1.32 11.19 -10.30
CA VAL A 40 -0.09 10.59 -9.77
C VAL A 40 0.33 9.47 -10.69
N ASP A 41 1.51 9.60 -11.31
CA ASP A 41 2.12 8.52 -12.07
C ASP A 41 2.57 7.39 -11.13
N VAL A 42 2.15 6.17 -11.46
CA VAL A 42 2.54 4.94 -10.77
C VAL A 42 3.34 4.08 -11.73
N ASN A 43 4.63 3.96 -11.47
CA ASN A 43 5.54 3.15 -12.26
C ASN A 43 5.49 1.68 -11.80
N LYS A 44 6.05 0.79 -12.61
CA LYS A 44 6.20 -0.63 -12.26
C LYS A 44 6.95 -0.79 -10.93
N GLY A 45 6.41 -1.62 -10.03
CA GLY A 45 6.98 -1.84 -8.70
C GLY A 45 6.63 -0.75 -7.67
N GLU A 46 5.82 0.24 -8.05
CA GLU A 46 5.25 1.23 -7.14
C GLU A 46 3.78 0.91 -6.83
N ILE A 47 3.33 1.25 -5.64
CA ILE A 47 1.91 1.30 -5.30
C ILE A 47 1.57 2.65 -4.71
N VAL A 48 0.37 3.13 -5.04
CA VAL A 48 -0.31 4.18 -4.27
C VAL A 48 -1.43 3.50 -3.50
N TYR A 49 -1.44 3.66 -2.18
CA TYR A 49 -2.42 3.03 -1.31
C TYR A 49 -3.12 4.05 -0.44
N ASN A 50 -4.38 3.77 -0.08
CA ASN A 50 -5.10 4.48 0.96
C ASN A 50 -5.13 3.62 2.22
N LEU A 51 -4.70 4.17 3.35
CA LEU A 51 -4.61 3.43 4.60
C LEU A 51 -5.97 2.87 5.05
N LYS A 52 -7.07 3.64 4.89
CA LYS A 52 -8.42 3.15 5.22
C LYS A 52 -8.84 1.99 4.32
N ALA A 53 -8.44 2.01 3.04
CA ALA A 53 -8.71 0.92 2.11
C ALA A 53 -7.96 -0.35 2.50
N LEU A 54 -6.69 -0.23 2.92
CA LEU A 54 -5.90 -1.35 3.43
C LEU A 54 -6.49 -1.91 4.73
N CYS A 55 -6.87 -1.06 5.69
CA CYS A 55 -7.56 -1.49 6.91
C CYS A 55 -8.81 -2.33 6.60
N LYS A 56 -9.66 -1.84 5.68
CA LYS A 56 -10.87 -2.54 5.26
C LYS A 56 -10.55 -3.85 4.55
N ARG A 57 -9.56 -3.88 3.65
CA ARG A 57 -9.21 -5.08 2.88
C ARG A 57 -8.63 -6.18 3.77
N TRP A 58 -7.71 -5.82 4.66
CA TRP A 58 -7.00 -6.77 5.53
C TRP A 58 -7.75 -7.08 6.83
N ALA A 59 -8.86 -6.38 7.09
CA ALA A 59 -9.59 -6.37 8.35
C ALA A 59 -8.70 -6.04 9.57
N TRP A 60 -7.76 -5.13 9.35
CA TRP A 60 -6.84 -4.63 10.37
C TRP A 60 -7.23 -3.23 10.83
N ASN A 61 -6.90 -2.90 12.08
CA ASN A 61 -7.00 -1.51 12.53
C ASN A 61 -5.83 -0.68 11.97
N ARG A 62 -5.95 0.64 12.08
CA ARG A 62 -4.99 1.60 11.54
C ARG A 62 -3.56 1.37 12.06
N ASN A 63 -3.41 1.22 13.37
CA ASN A 63 -2.11 1.05 14.01
C ASN A 63 -1.36 -0.20 13.54
N ILE A 64 -2.07 -1.32 13.30
CA ILE A 64 -1.43 -2.55 12.82
C ILE A 64 -0.93 -2.34 11.38
N VAL A 65 -1.72 -1.69 10.53
CA VAL A 65 -1.31 -1.37 9.14
C VAL A 65 -0.09 -0.46 9.13
N GLU A 66 -0.10 0.64 9.89
CA GLU A 66 1.03 1.59 9.95
C GLU A 66 2.31 0.92 10.45
N LYS A 67 2.23 0.13 11.54
CA LYS A 67 3.38 -0.61 12.06
C LYS A 67 3.90 -1.65 11.06
N PHE A 68 3.01 -2.33 10.35
CA PHE A 68 3.40 -3.29 9.34
C PHE A 68 4.14 -2.62 8.18
N LEU A 69 3.60 -1.54 7.61
CA LEU A 69 4.27 -0.79 6.54
C LEU A 69 5.63 -0.22 6.99
N ALA A 70 5.70 0.36 8.20
CA ALA A 70 6.96 0.81 8.76
C ALA A 70 7.98 -0.32 8.93
N SER A 71 7.53 -1.54 9.28
CA SER A 71 8.40 -2.70 9.37
C SER A 71 8.96 -3.13 8.02
N LEU A 72 8.16 -3.08 6.94
CA LEU A 72 8.63 -3.39 5.59
C LEU A 72 9.69 -2.39 5.12
N VAL A 73 9.54 -1.12 5.49
CA VAL A 73 10.55 -0.08 5.20
C VAL A 73 11.83 -0.32 5.98
N LYS A 74 11.73 -0.61 7.28
CA LYS A 74 12.88 -0.92 8.13
C LYS A 74 13.65 -2.15 7.64
N LEU A 75 12.95 -3.16 7.15
CA LEU A 75 13.54 -4.38 6.58
C LEU A 75 14.10 -4.17 5.17
N GLY A 76 13.88 -3.01 4.56
CA GLY A 76 14.38 -2.69 3.23
C GLY A 76 13.61 -3.36 2.09
N TYR A 77 12.43 -3.94 2.34
CA TYR A 77 11.58 -4.52 1.30
C TYR A 77 10.93 -3.46 0.44
N VAL A 78 10.56 -2.34 1.06
CA VAL A 78 9.93 -1.20 0.39
C VAL A 78 10.56 0.11 0.84
N GLU A 79 10.41 1.16 0.05
CA GLU A 79 10.71 2.54 0.45
C GLU A 79 9.48 3.42 0.28
N TYR A 80 9.34 4.42 1.14
CA TYR A 80 8.37 5.48 0.89
C TYR A 80 8.88 6.34 -0.25
N VAL A 81 8.04 6.53 -1.25
CA VAL A 81 8.29 7.49 -2.32
C VAL A 81 7.65 8.79 -1.89
N GLU A 82 8.44 9.87 -1.80
CA GLU A 82 7.89 11.19 -1.55
C GLU A 82 6.92 11.54 -2.68
N THR A 83 5.67 11.80 -2.31
CA THR A 83 4.67 12.40 -3.19
C THR A 83 4.40 13.82 -2.71
N THR A 84 5.37 14.70 -2.87
CA THR A 84 5.25 16.10 -2.42
C THR A 84 5.31 17.04 -3.62
N ARG A 85 4.41 18.03 -3.63
CA ARG A 85 4.84 19.39 -3.97
C ARG A 85 5.69 19.90 -2.80
N LYS A 86 6.82 20.55 -3.07
CA LYS A 86 7.72 21.14 -2.06
C LYS A 86 6.92 21.86 -0.97
N GLY A 87 7.07 21.44 0.30
CA GLY A 87 6.60 22.18 1.47
C GLY A 87 5.44 21.57 2.27
N GLU A 88 4.72 20.56 1.75
CA GLU A 88 3.66 19.89 2.51
C GLU A 88 4.16 18.58 3.12
N LYS A 89 4.31 18.52 4.45
CA LYS A 89 4.43 17.23 5.16
C LYS A 89 3.09 16.50 5.00
N PHE A 90 3.09 15.39 4.26
CA PHE A 90 1.87 14.75 3.80
C PHE A 90 0.98 14.24 4.96
N VAL A 91 -0.30 14.58 4.89
CA VAL A 91 -1.40 14.15 5.77
C VAL A 91 -2.01 12.84 5.21
N PRO A 92 -2.41 11.87 6.03
CA PRO A 92 -2.18 10.44 5.80
C PRO A 92 -3.32 9.73 5.06
N ALA A 93 -3.79 10.30 3.95
CA ALA A 93 -4.87 9.71 3.15
C ALA A 93 -4.36 8.75 2.08
N PHE A 94 -3.20 9.03 1.48
CA PHE A 94 -2.56 8.19 0.48
C PHE A 94 -1.05 8.09 0.75
N GLY A 95 -0.49 6.90 0.66
CA GLY A 95 0.95 6.67 0.71
C GLY A 95 1.42 6.06 -0.60
N LYS A 96 2.65 6.36 -1.01
CA LYS A 96 3.31 5.69 -2.14
C LYS A 96 4.49 4.91 -1.61
N ILE A 97 4.55 3.61 -1.94
CA ILE A 97 5.75 2.80 -1.66
C ILE A 97 6.25 2.17 -2.94
N ARG A 98 7.57 1.98 -3.01
CA ARG A 98 8.25 1.27 -4.09
C ARG A 98 8.94 0.05 -3.53
N PHE A 99 8.77 -1.09 -4.20
CA PHE A 99 9.49 -2.31 -3.84
C PHE A 99 10.96 -2.20 -4.26
N LYS A 100 11.87 -2.58 -3.36
CA LYS A 100 13.29 -2.67 -3.71
C LYS A 100 13.58 -4.02 -4.37
N THR A 101 14.40 -4.00 -5.41
CA THR A 101 14.83 -5.19 -6.17
C THR A 101 15.49 -6.26 -5.29
N LYS A 102 16.12 -5.86 -4.17
CA LYS A 102 16.68 -6.77 -3.15
C LYS A 102 15.66 -7.61 -2.36
N GLY A 103 14.35 -7.36 -2.48
CA GLY A 103 13.30 -8.07 -1.72
C GLY A 103 12.39 -8.99 -2.53
N LEU A 104 12.65 -9.16 -3.84
CA LEU A 104 11.88 -10.03 -4.71
C LEU A 104 12.62 -11.38 -4.87
N PRO A 105 11.95 -12.53 -4.69
CA PRO A 105 12.58 -13.84 -4.86
C PRO A 105 13.06 -14.14 -6.30
N TRP A 106 12.78 -13.25 -7.26
CA TRP A 106 13.05 -13.45 -8.69
C TRP A 106 13.77 -12.26 -9.35
N GLY A 107 14.72 -11.63 -8.66
CA GLY A 107 15.64 -10.59 -9.16
C GLY A 107 15.33 -10.01 -10.56
N ILE A 108 14.76 -8.80 -10.59
CA ILE A 108 14.78 -7.93 -11.77
C ILE A 108 15.78 -6.82 -11.49
#